data_AF-G5GHX4-F1
#
_entry.id   AF-G5GHX4-F1
#
_cell.length_a   1.000
_cell.length_b   1.000
_cell.length_c   1.000
_cell.angle_alpha   90.00
_cell.angle_beta   90.00
_cell.angle_gamma   90.00
#
_symmetry.space_group_name_H-M   'P 1'
#
loop_
_entity.id
_entity.type
_entity.pdbx_description
1 polymer ?
#
loop_
_entity_poly.entity_id
_entity_poly.type
_entity_poly.pdbx_seq_one_letter_code
_entity_poly.pdbx_strand_id
1 'polypeptide(L)'
;MDRQAHNEFEIRCAFNGYCKQVIKNEAANAHKELNRLSQKEVLFSDMSSADEKCLYTLDEYFKDLDNEISIGKVSISEKLLSDALLSLSEDKREIILMYYFSELKDIDIAGLLNLSRSAIQYKRTKGLQLLKKYIEKRLNGYGE
;
A
#
# COMPACT_ATOMS: atom_id res chain seq x y z
N MET A 1 -5.20 -43.74 67.67
CA MET A 1 -4.64 -43.07 66.48
C MET A 1 -4.71 -41.57 66.70
N ASP A 2 -3.63 -40.86 66.40
CA ASP A 2 -3.41 -39.47 66.76
C ASP A 2 -4.43 -38.54 66.08
N ARG A 3 -5.14 -37.72 66.87
CA ARG A 3 -6.26 -36.86 66.44
C ARG A 3 -5.81 -35.84 65.37
N GLN A 4 -4.54 -35.46 65.42
CA GLN A 4 -3.92 -34.52 64.49
C GLN A 4 -3.79 -35.11 63.08
N ALA A 5 -3.44 -36.40 62.97
CA ALA A 5 -3.33 -37.10 61.68
C ALA A 5 -4.69 -37.30 60.99
N HIS A 6 -5.77 -37.48 61.78
CA HIS A 6 -7.13 -37.59 61.25
C HIS A 6 -7.61 -36.27 60.64
N ASN A 7 -7.40 -35.16 61.35
CA ASN A 7 -7.76 -33.82 60.87
C ASN A 7 -6.97 -33.44 59.60
N GLU A 8 -5.67 -33.77 59.54
CA GLU A 8 -4.87 -33.51 58.34
C GLU A 8 -5.38 -34.31 57.12
N PHE A 9 -5.82 -35.55 57.33
CA PHE A 9 -6.42 -36.36 56.27
C PHE A 9 -7.73 -35.74 55.76
N GLU A 10 -8.60 -35.27 56.66
CA GLU A 10 -9.87 -34.60 56.30
C GLU A 10 -9.62 -33.33 55.48
N ILE A 11 -8.64 -32.50 55.88
CA ILE A 11 -8.24 -31.29 55.15
C ILE A 11 -7.74 -31.64 53.74
N ARG A 12 -6.89 -32.67 53.61
CA ARG A 12 -6.39 -33.14 52.31
C ARG A 12 -7.52 -33.64 51.42
N CYS A 13 -8.49 -34.37 51.98
CA CYS A 13 -9.66 -34.84 51.25
C CYS A 13 -10.55 -33.69 50.78
N ALA A 14 -10.81 -32.69 51.63
CA ALA A 14 -11.59 -31.50 51.27
C ALA A 14 -10.90 -30.68 50.17
N PHE A 15 -9.59 -30.45 50.28
CA PHE A 15 -8.81 -29.76 49.26
C PHE A 15 -8.81 -30.51 47.92
N ASN A 16 -8.61 -31.83 47.94
CA ASN A 16 -8.69 -32.66 46.73
C ASN A 16 -10.08 -32.60 46.08
N GLY A 17 -11.15 -32.62 46.89
CA GLY A 17 -12.52 -32.43 46.42
C GLY A 17 -12.71 -31.08 45.73
N TYR A 18 -12.21 -30.00 46.35
CA TYR A 18 -12.22 -28.66 45.79
C TYR A 18 -11.46 -28.59 44.46
N CYS A 19 -10.22 -29.07 44.39
CA CYS A 19 -9.42 -29.07 43.15
C CYS A 19 -10.13 -29.83 42.02
N LYS A 20 -10.70 -31.01 42.31
CA LYS A 20 -11.47 -31.78 41.33
C LYS A 20 -12.68 -31.00 40.83
N GLN A 21 -13.37 -30.27 41.70
CA GLN A 21 -14.51 -29.46 41.31
C GLN A 21 -14.09 -28.27 40.44
N VAL A 22 -12.99 -27.59 40.80
CA VAL A 22 -12.44 -26.48 40.01
C VAL A 22 -12.07 -26.95 38.60
N ILE A 23 -11.35 -28.06 38.46
CA ILE A 23 -10.97 -28.60 37.15
C ILE A 23 -12.20 -28.95 36.30
N LYS A 24 -13.23 -29.57 36.90
CA LYS A 24 -14.48 -29.90 36.20
C LYS A 24 -15.21 -28.64 35.73
N ASN A 25 -15.31 -27.63 36.59
CA ASN A 25 -15.96 -26.37 36.26
C ASN A 25 -15.21 -25.63 35.15
N GLU A 26 -13.88 -25.62 35.20
CA GLU A 26 -13.07 -24.97 34.18
C GLU A 26 -13.16 -25.67 32.83
N ALA A 27 -13.16 -27.00 32.81
CA ALA A 27 -13.43 -27.76 31.59
C ALA A 27 -14.82 -27.43 31.01
N ALA A 28 -15.84 -27.30 31.87
CA ALA A 28 -17.18 -26.90 31.44
C ALA A 28 -17.22 -25.46 30.91
N ASN A 29 -16.48 -24.53 31.52
CA ASN A 29 -16.35 -23.16 31.05
C ASN A 29 -15.65 -23.09 29.68
N ALA A 30 -14.55 -23.83 29.51
CA ALA A 30 -13.84 -23.92 28.24
C ALA A 30 -14.75 -24.45 27.12
N HIS A 31 -15.55 -25.49 27.38
CA HIS A 31 -16.53 -25.98 26.41
C HIS A 31 -17.63 -24.96 26.08
N LYS A 32 -18.10 -24.21 27.07
CA LYS A 32 -19.08 -23.13 26.82
C LYS A 32 -18.50 -22.03 25.95
N GLU A 33 -17.25 -21.62 26.20
CA GLU A 33 -16.58 -20.62 25.37
C GLU A 33 -16.36 -21.12 23.95
N LEU A 34 -15.89 -22.36 23.77
CA LEU A 34 -15.75 -22.96 22.44
C LEU A 34 -17.08 -22.98 21.67
N ASN A 35 -18.19 -23.34 22.32
CA ASN A 35 -19.52 -23.31 21.70
C ASN A 35 -19.99 -21.87 21.37
N ARG A 36 -19.61 -20.88 22.18
CA ARG A 36 -19.93 -19.47 21.92
C ARG A 36 -19.15 -18.94 20.71
N LEU A 37 -17.89 -19.35 20.57
CA LEU A 37 -17.05 -19.00 19.43
C LEU A 37 -17.55 -19.70 18.16
N SER A 38 -17.88 -20.99 18.22
CA SER A 38 -18.37 -21.74 17.06
C SER A 38 -19.71 -21.24 16.49
N GLN A 39 -20.48 -20.47 17.25
CA GLN A 39 -21.70 -19.80 16.76
C GLN A 39 -21.41 -18.52 15.96
N LYS A 40 -20.19 -17.98 16.05
CA LYS A 40 -19.77 -16.71 15.46
C LYS A 40 -18.64 -16.85 14.45
N GLU A 41 -17.82 -17.88 14.60
CA GLU A 41 -16.64 -18.14 13.79
C GLU A 41 -16.92 -19.26 12.78
N VAL A 42 -16.38 -19.08 11.58
CA VAL A 42 -16.38 -20.08 10.51
C VAL A 42 -14.92 -20.38 10.16
N LEU A 43 -14.59 -21.63 9.88
CA LEU A 43 -13.25 -22.00 9.42
C LEU A 43 -12.97 -21.33 8.07
N PHE A 44 -11.72 -20.92 7.84
CA PHE A 44 -11.32 -20.38 6.54
C PHE A 44 -11.63 -21.34 5.38
N SER A 45 -11.56 -22.66 5.60
CA SER A 45 -11.90 -23.68 4.59
C SER A 45 -13.39 -23.71 4.24
N ASP A 46 -14.24 -23.30 5.18
CA ASP A 46 -15.70 -23.39 5.06
C ASP A 46 -16.30 -22.00 4.71
N MET A 47 -15.45 -21.00 4.52
CA MET A 47 -15.82 -19.64 4.18
C MET A 47 -16.28 -19.56 2.72
N SER A 48 -17.35 -18.80 2.48
CA SER A 48 -17.82 -18.54 1.12
C SER A 48 -16.83 -17.64 0.37
N SER A 49 -16.67 -17.85 -0.93
CA SER A 49 -15.90 -16.96 -1.80
C SER A 49 -16.41 -15.51 -1.81
N ALA A 50 -17.68 -15.30 -1.44
CA ALA A 50 -18.23 -13.95 -1.26
C ALA A 50 -17.70 -13.27 0.01
N ASP A 51 -17.59 -14.01 1.12
CA ASP A 51 -17.10 -13.48 2.39
C ASP A 51 -15.60 -13.22 2.33
N GLU A 52 -14.85 -14.12 1.70
CA GLU A 52 -13.40 -13.97 1.46
C GLU A 52 -13.08 -12.67 0.73
N LYS A 53 -13.90 -12.30 -0.26
CA LYS A 53 -13.74 -11.04 -1.02
C LYS A 53 -14.02 -9.78 -0.21
N CYS A 54 -14.71 -9.89 0.92
CA CYS A 54 -14.98 -8.79 1.84
C CYS A 54 -13.88 -8.61 2.90
N LEU A 55 -12.93 -9.56 3.01
CA LEU A 55 -11.85 -9.50 4.00
C LEU A 55 -10.62 -8.72 3.52
N TYR A 56 -10.57 -8.37 2.23
CA TYR A 56 -9.50 -7.56 1.68
C TYR A 56 -10.04 -6.27 1.06
N THR A 57 -9.27 -5.21 1.21
CA THR A 57 -9.44 -3.99 0.42
C THR A 57 -8.32 -3.98 -0.62
N LEU A 58 -8.69 -3.91 -1.90
CA LEU A 58 -7.70 -3.58 -2.93
C LEU A 58 -7.47 -2.09 -2.89
N ASP A 59 -6.20 -1.72 -2.98
CA ASP A 59 -5.85 -0.33 -3.11
C ASP A 59 -6.47 0.24 -4.40
N GLU A 60 -7.34 1.24 -4.24
CA GLU A 60 -8.02 1.91 -5.35
C GLU A 60 -7.16 3.01 -5.97
N TYR A 61 -5.98 3.30 -5.42
CA TYR A 61 -5.06 4.33 -5.92
C TYR A 61 -4.73 4.20 -7.42
N PHE A 62 -4.85 3.01 -8.00
CA PHE A 62 -4.57 2.75 -9.41
C PHE A 62 -5.78 2.31 -10.24
N LYS A 63 -6.98 2.21 -9.65
CA LYS A 63 -8.19 1.78 -10.37
C LYS A 63 -8.69 2.84 -11.35
N ASP A 64 -8.48 4.11 -10.99
CA ASP A 64 -8.83 5.29 -11.79
C ASP A 64 -7.59 5.92 -12.44
N LEU A 65 -6.57 5.13 -12.74
CA LEU A 65 -5.62 5.50 -13.80
C LEU A 65 -6.34 5.37 -15.15
N ASP A 66 -7.37 6.21 -15.34
CA ASP A 66 -7.47 6.84 -16.65
C ASP A 66 -6.08 7.42 -16.86
N ASN A 67 -5.38 6.97 -17.91
CA ASN A 67 -4.03 7.40 -18.24
C ASN A 67 -3.98 8.91 -18.61
N GLU A 68 -4.97 9.69 -18.19
CA GLU A 68 -5.20 11.09 -18.45
C GLU A 68 -5.07 11.90 -17.17
N ILE A 69 -4.03 12.71 -17.09
CA ILE A 69 -3.86 13.69 -16.03
C ILE A 69 -4.63 14.95 -16.43
N SER A 70 -5.74 15.20 -15.76
CA SER A 70 -6.55 16.41 -15.96
C SER A 70 -6.17 17.51 -14.97
N ILE A 71 -5.60 18.61 -15.48
CA ILE A 71 -5.31 19.82 -14.72
C ILE A 71 -6.21 20.96 -15.23
N GLY A 72 -7.30 21.22 -14.52
CA GLY A 72 -8.28 22.23 -14.90
C GLY A 72 -9.00 21.86 -16.20
N LYS A 73 -8.74 22.60 -17.29
CA LYS A 73 -9.30 22.34 -18.63
C LYS A 73 -8.38 21.54 -19.55
N VAL A 74 -7.19 21.18 -19.07
CA VAL A 74 -6.17 20.50 -19.85
C VAL A 74 -6.13 19.04 -19.42
N SER A 75 -6.55 18.13 -20.29
CA SER A 75 -6.31 16.69 -20.11
C SER A 75 -5.06 16.28 -20.89
N ILE A 76 -4.09 15.66 -20.22
CA ILE A 76 -2.88 15.13 -20.82
C ILE A 76 -2.90 13.62 -20.68
N SER A 77 -3.06 12.91 -21.79
CA SER A 77 -2.89 11.45 -21.80
C SER A 77 -1.42 11.04 -21.72
N GLU A 78 -1.16 9.88 -21.13
CA GLU A 78 0.16 9.25 -21.04
C GLU A 78 0.78 9.11 -22.43
N LYS A 79 -0.03 8.71 -23.41
CA LYS A 79 0.39 8.62 -24.81
C LYS A 79 0.84 9.97 -25.36
N LEU A 80 0.08 11.04 -25.11
CA LEU A 80 0.45 12.38 -25.54
C LEU A 80 1.77 12.85 -24.90
N LEU A 81 1.93 12.61 -23.60
CA LEU A 81 3.15 12.96 -22.87
C LEU A 81 4.37 12.17 -23.36
N SER A 82 4.21 10.86 -23.58
CA SER A 82 5.24 9.97 -24.12
C SER A 82 5.68 10.42 -25.51
N ASP A 83 4.73 10.67 -26.41
CA ASP A 83 5.01 11.20 -27.75
C ASP A 83 5.74 12.55 -27.70
N ALA A 84 5.34 13.44 -26.78
CA ALA A 84 5.98 14.73 -26.58
C ALA A 84 7.43 14.58 -26.13
N LEU A 85 7.71 13.69 -25.17
CA LEU A 85 9.06 13.39 -24.70
C LEU A 85 9.93 12.76 -25.80
N LEU A 86 9.37 11.84 -26.59
CA LEU A 86 10.06 11.22 -27.72
C LEU A 86 10.38 12.21 -28.84
N SER A 87 9.60 13.29 -28.99
CA SER A 87 9.88 14.34 -29.97
C SER A 87 11.12 15.19 -29.66
N LEU A 88 11.60 15.16 -28.41
CA LEU A 88 12.82 15.85 -28.01
C LEU A 88 14.06 15.08 -28.47
N SER A 89 15.15 15.82 -28.75
CA SER A 89 16.48 15.22 -28.86
C SER A 89 16.87 14.52 -27.55
N GLU A 90 17.56 13.38 -27.66
CA GLU A 90 17.96 12.54 -26.53
C GLU A 90 18.61 13.33 -25.38
N ASP A 91 19.59 14.18 -25.67
CA ASP A 91 20.23 15.07 -24.69
C ASP A 91 19.24 15.88 -23.84
N LYS A 92 18.18 16.41 -24.46
CA LYS A 92 17.20 17.27 -23.75
C LYS A 92 16.24 16.42 -22.94
N ARG A 93 15.85 15.26 -23.49
CA ARG A 93 14.99 14.30 -22.81
C ARG A 93 15.67 13.78 -21.55
N GLU A 94 16.93 13.36 -21.63
CA GLU A 94 17.69 12.86 -20.49
C GLU A 94 17.83 13.91 -19.38
N ILE A 95 18.18 15.16 -19.73
CA ILE A 95 18.28 16.25 -18.76
C ILE A 95 16.94 16.52 -18.05
N ILE A 96 15.82 16.49 -18.78
CA ILE A 96 14.49 16.69 -18.19
C ILE A 96 14.14 15.52 -17.27
N LEU A 97 14.43 14.28 -17.68
CA LEU A 97 14.18 13.09 -16.87
C LEU A 97 14.98 13.12 -15.57
N MET A 98 16.28 13.43 -15.64
CA MET A 98 17.14 13.58 -14.45
C MET A 98 16.62 14.67 -13.51
N TYR A 99 16.14 15.79 -14.05
CA TYR A 99 15.66 16.90 -13.24
C TYR A 99 14.36 16.59 -12.48
N TYR A 100 13.37 15.97 -13.16
CA TYR A 100 12.05 15.72 -12.56
C TYR A 100 11.93 14.37 -11.85
N PHE A 101 12.53 13.30 -12.38
CA PHE A 101 12.37 11.94 -11.83
C PHE A 101 13.49 11.55 -10.87
N SER A 102 14.69 12.14 -11.02
CA SER A 102 15.82 11.88 -10.11
C SER A 102 16.08 13.03 -9.13
N GLU A 103 15.27 14.08 -9.18
CA GLU A 103 15.38 15.28 -8.33
C GLU A 103 16.77 15.96 -8.37
N LEU A 104 17.53 15.74 -9.44
CA LEU A 104 18.87 16.29 -9.59
C LEU A 104 18.81 17.76 -10.00
N LYS A 105 19.62 18.61 -9.36
CA LYS A 105 19.71 20.03 -9.75
C LYS A 105 20.60 20.18 -10.99
N ASP A 106 20.50 21.32 -11.66
CA ASP A 106 21.33 21.63 -12.84
C ASP A 106 22.84 21.47 -12.58
N ILE A 107 23.28 21.68 -11.34
CA ILE A 107 24.69 21.54 -10.95
C ILE A 107 25.12 20.07 -10.85
N ASP A 108 24.24 19.20 -10.35
CA ASP A 108 24.50 17.76 -10.21
C ASP A 108 24.51 17.11 -11.60
N ILE A 109 23.53 17.48 -12.44
CA ILE A 109 23.44 17.03 -13.84
C ILE A 109 24.65 17.51 -14.65
N ALA A 110 25.08 18.76 -14.44
CA ALA A 110 26.29 19.31 -15.07
C ALA A 110 27.53 18.48 -14.74
N GLY A 111 27.68 18.06 -13.48
CA GLY A 111 28.75 17.19 -13.04
C GLY A 111 28.69 15.80 -13.69
N LEU A 112 27.50 15.19 -13.78
CA LEU A 112 27.31 13.88 -14.39
C LEU A 112 27.61 13.88 -15.90
N LEU A 113 27.16 14.91 -16.61
CA LEU A 113 27.28 15.00 -18.07
C LEU A 113 28.55 15.73 -18.54
N ASN A 114 29.41 16.17 -17.63
CA ASN A 114 30.61 16.98 -17.92
C ASN A 114 30.29 18.23 -18.78
N LEU A 115 29.17 18.89 -18.49
CA LEU A 115 28.73 20.11 -19.17
C LEU A 115 28.70 21.28 -18.19
N SER A 116 28.69 22.52 -18.71
CA SER A 116 28.49 23.68 -17.84
C SER A 116 27.05 23.74 -17.32
N ARG A 117 26.86 24.24 -16.09
CA ARG A 117 25.51 24.48 -15.52
C ARG A 117 24.61 25.29 -16.46
N SER A 118 25.17 26.31 -17.11
CA SER A 118 24.44 27.15 -18.06
C SER A 118 23.99 26.39 -19.31
N ALA A 119 24.79 25.43 -19.80
CA ALA A 119 24.39 24.57 -20.91
C ALA A 119 23.24 23.63 -20.52
N ILE A 120 23.27 23.04 -19.33
CA ILE A 120 22.17 22.23 -18.79
C ILE A 120 20.90 23.06 -18.64
N GLN A 121 21.01 24.23 -18.00
CA GLN A 121 19.89 25.16 -17.83
C GLN A 121 19.27 25.53 -19.18
N TYR A 122 20.10 25.83 -20.20
CA TYR A 122 19.62 26.14 -21.55
C TYR A 122 18.91 24.94 -22.18
N LYS A 123 19.52 23.75 -22.14
CA LYS A 123 18.93 22.51 -22.69
C LYS A 123 17.59 22.17 -22.02
N ARG A 124 17.50 22.26 -20.68
CA ARG A 124 16.26 22.05 -19.92
C ARG A 124 15.19 23.07 -20.31
N THR A 125 15.54 24.37 -20.29
CA THR A 125 14.60 25.45 -20.61
C THR A 125 14.06 25.32 -22.03
N LYS A 126 14.94 25.04 -23.01
CA LYS A 126 14.53 24.80 -24.39
C LYS A 126 13.71 23.53 -24.55
N GLY A 127 14.07 22.45 -23.86
CA GLY A 127 13.29 21.20 -23.88
C GLY A 127 11.87 21.41 -23.35
N LEU A 128 11.71 22.14 -22.23
CA LEU A 128 10.39 22.48 -21.68
C LEU A 128 9.56 23.37 -22.62
N GLN A 129 10.20 24.34 -23.29
CA GLN A 129 9.52 25.15 -24.32
C GLN A 129 9.02 24.29 -25.49
N LEU A 130 9.80 23.30 -25.93
CA LEU A 130 9.40 22.39 -27.00
C LEU A 130 8.26 21.46 -26.56
N LEU A 131 8.32 20.90 -25.34
CA LEU A 131 7.23 20.09 -24.78
C LEU A 131 5.93 20.88 -24.71
N LYS A 132 5.98 22.10 -24.16
CA LYS A 132 4.83 23.00 -24.10
C LYS A 132 4.22 23.20 -25.50
N LYS A 133 5.04 23.56 -26.48
CA LYS A 133 4.58 23.78 -27.87
C LYS A 133 3.97 22.52 -28.50
N TYR A 134 4.55 21.35 -28.24
CA TYR A 134 4.05 20.08 -28.77
C TYR A 134 2.67 19.76 -28.21
N ILE A 135 2.51 19.87 -26.88
CA ILE A 135 1.26 19.61 -26.19
C ILE A 135 0.19 20.63 -26.61
N GLU A 136 0.50 21.93 -26.61
CA GLU A 136 -0.44 22.98 -27.07
C GLU A 136 -0.92 22.75 -28.50
N LYS A 137 -0.01 22.38 -29.42
CA LYS A 137 -0.39 22.08 -30.81
C LYS A 137 -1.34 20.89 -30.89
N ARG A 138 -1.11 19.84 -30.12
CA ARG A 138 -1.96 18.64 -30.11
C ARG A 138 -3.31 18.89 -29.45
N LEU A 139 -3.37 19.74 -28.43
CA LEU A 139 -4.63 20.10 -27.76
C LEU A 139 -5.48 21.06 -28.61
N ASN A 140 -4.85 22.04 -29.26
CA ASN A 140 -5.56 22.99 -30.13
C ASN A 140 -5.96 22.39 -31.48
N GLY A 141 -5.29 21.31 -31.91
CA GLY A 141 -5.58 20.60 -33.17
C GLY A 141 -6.84 19.72 -33.14
N TYR A 142 -7.55 19.62 -32.01
CA TYR A 142 -8.87 19.00 -31.91
C TYR A 142 -10.02 20.02 -32.09
N GLY A 143 -9.70 21.25 -32.51
CA GLY A 143 -10.65 22.34 -32.73
C GLY A 143 -10.81 22.79 -34.20
N GLU A 144 -10.41 21.97 -35.17
CA GLU A 144 -10.72 22.16 -36.61
C GLU A 144 -11.32 20.89 -37.21
#